data_AF-A0A176ZY55-F1
#
_entry.id   AF-A0A176ZY55-F1
#
_cell.length_a   1.000
_cell.length_b   1.000
_cell.length_c   1.000
_cell.angle_alpha   90.00
_cell.angle_beta   90.00
_cell.angle_gamma   90.00
#
_symmetry.space_group_name_H-M   'P 1'
#
loop_
_entity.id
_entity.type
_entity.pdbx_description
1 polymer ?
#
loop_
_entity_poly.entity_id
_entity_poly.type
_entity_poly.pdbx_seq_one_letter_code
_entity_poly.pdbx_strand_id
1 'polypeptide(L)'
;MSFFRITLMRSAIGLPKRTQGVLKALGLRRRMKTVFYPVSHEVAGQIMKVKELVKVEEVAEAKTKDELSAERRPDPGFFIERAVPR
;
A
#
# COMPACT_ATOMS: atom_id res chain seq x y z
N MET A 1 -10.87 -10.81 -11.28
CA MET A 1 -9.46 -11.15 -10.98
C MET A 1 -9.15 -10.57 -9.62
N SER A 2 -8.56 -11.35 -8.71
CA SER A 2 -8.15 -10.85 -7.40
C SER A 2 -6.81 -10.12 -7.46
N PHE A 3 -6.53 -9.34 -6.42
CA PHE A 3 -5.32 -8.55 -6.26
C PHE A 3 -4.64 -8.87 -4.92
N PHE A 4 -3.32 -8.81 -4.91
CA PHE A 4 -2.55 -8.75 -3.67
C PHE A 4 -2.52 -7.31 -3.17
N ARG A 5 -3.09 -7.09 -1.99
CA ARG A 5 -2.86 -5.89 -1.17
C ARG A 5 -1.60 -6.12 -0.33
N ILE A 6 -0.51 -5.46 -0.71
CA ILE A 6 0.80 -5.64 -0.08
C ILE A 6 1.11 -4.38 0.73
N THR A 7 1.34 -4.53 2.03
CA THR A 7 1.71 -3.42 2.92
C THR A 7 3.08 -3.65 3.54
N LEU A 8 3.99 -2.68 3.44
CA LEU A 8 5.31 -2.77 4.07
C LEU A 8 5.21 -2.50 5.57
N MET A 9 5.29 -3.54 6.39
CA MET A 9 5.17 -3.44 7.85
C MET A 9 6.52 -3.09 8.51
N ARG A 10 7.61 -3.72 8.06
CA ARG A 10 8.95 -3.55 8.63
C ARG A 10 9.89 -2.82 7.66
N SER A 11 10.86 -2.10 8.21
CA SER A 11 11.88 -1.43 7.40
C SER A 11 12.91 -2.42 6.87
N ALA A 12 13.52 -2.12 5.71
CA ALA A 12 14.66 -2.86 5.17
C ALA A 12 16.02 -2.23 5.52
N ILE A 13 16.05 -1.34 6.52
CA ILE A 13 17.30 -0.80 7.07
C ILE A 13 18.16 -1.98 7.57
N GLY A 14 19.45 -1.97 7.22
CA GLY A 14 20.39 -3.03 7.58
C GLY A 14 20.24 -4.33 6.77
N LEU A 15 19.30 -4.42 5.83
CA LEU A 15 19.17 -5.59 4.94
C LEU A 15 19.99 -5.43 3.66
N PRO A 16 20.36 -6.55 2.99
CA PRO A 16 21.10 -6.51 1.74
C PRO A 16 20.41 -5.69 0.64
N LYS A 17 21.21 -5.11 -0.25
CA LYS A 17 20.73 -4.32 -1.42
C LYS A 17 19.72 -5.10 -2.28
N ARG A 18 19.85 -6.43 -2.36
CA ARG A 18 18.92 -7.29 -3.10
C ARG A 18 17.49 -7.22 -2.55
N THR A 19 17.33 -7.32 -1.23
CA THR A 19 16.02 -7.22 -0.55
C THR A 19 15.43 -5.83 -0.72
N GLN A 20 16.25 -4.78 -0.57
CA GLN A 20 15.84 -3.40 -0.83
C GLN A 20 15.40 -3.18 -2.29
N GLY A 21 16.10 -3.82 -3.24
CA GLY A 21 15.77 -3.79 -4.66
C GLY A 21 14.40 -4.38 -4.96
N VAL A 22 14.05 -5.52 -4.34
CA VAL A 22 12.72 -6.15 -4.49
C VAL A 22 11.63 -5.22 -3.96
N LEU A 23 11.80 -4.63 -2.78
CA LEU A 23 10.83 -3.67 -2.25
C LEU A 23 10.67 -2.44 -3.15
N LYS A 24 11.77 -1.94 -3.73
CA LYS A 24 11.74 -0.81 -4.66
C LYS A 24 10.99 -1.17 -5.96
N ALA A 25 11.16 -2.38 -6.47
CA ALA A 25 10.47 -2.89 -7.65
C ALA A 25 8.95 -3.01 -7.41
N LEU A 26 8.54 -3.51 -6.24
CA LEU A 26 7.14 -3.51 -5.78
C LEU A 26 6.59 -2.11 -5.45
N GLY A 27 7.40 -1.05 -5.53
CA GLY A 27 6.98 0.31 -5.23
C GLY A 27 6.86 0.65 -3.73
N LEU A 28 7.33 -0.22 -2.84
CA LEU A 28 7.29 -0.08 -1.38
C LEU A 28 8.48 0.74 -0.86
N ARG A 29 8.38 2.07 -0.99
CA ARG A 29 9.48 3.01 -0.62
C ARG A 29 9.50 3.47 0.83
N ARG A 30 8.37 3.41 1.55
CA ARG A 30 8.22 3.86 2.94
C ARG A 30 7.38 2.84 3.71
N ARG A 31 7.60 2.73 5.03
CA ARG A 31 6.77 1.89 5.91
C ARG A 31 5.30 2.31 5.86
N MET A 32 4.42 1.35 6.12
CA MET A 32 2.94 1.48 6.07
C MET A 32 2.39 1.90 4.70
N LYS A 33 3.22 1.90 3.65
CA LYS A 33 2.74 2.06 2.28
C LYS A 33 2.09 0.76 1.82
N THR A 34 0.92 0.90 1.22
CA THR A 34 0.18 -0.19 0.57
C THR A 34 0.26 -0.04 -0.93
N VAL A 35 0.42 -1.15 -1.64
CA VAL A 35 0.35 -1.25 -3.11
C VAL A 35 -0.55 -2.41 -3.49
N PHE A 36 -1.15 -2.34 -4.68
CA PHE A 36 -1.98 -3.40 -5.22
C PHE A 36 -1.38 -3.92 -6.52
N TYR A 37 -1.33 -5.24 -6.65
CA TYR A 37 -0.89 -5.93 -7.87
C TYR A 37 -1.88 -7.04 -8.20
N PRO A 38 -2.17 -7.31 -9.49
CA PRO A 38 -2.92 -8.49 -9.88
C PRO A 38 -2.25 -9.76 -9.36
N VAL A 39 -3.04 -10.76 -8.98
CA VAL A 39 -2.49 -12.05 -8.55
C VAL A 39 -1.79 -12.72 -9.72
N SER A 40 -0.46 -12.84 -9.62
CA SER A 40 0.39 -13.52 -10.58
C SER A 40 1.57 -14.22 -9.89
N HIS A 41 2.10 -15.27 -10.52
CA HIS A 41 3.24 -16.02 -9.99
C HIS A 41 4.50 -15.16 -9.84
N GLU A 42 4.71 -14.19 -10.74
CA GLU A 42 5.84 -13.27 -10.67
C GLU A 42 5.78 -12.40 -9.41
N VAL A 43 4.62 -11.78 -9.15
CA VAL A 43 4.41 -10.95 -7.97
C VAL A 43 4.51 -11.81 -6.70
N ALA A 44 3.94 -13.02 -6.70
CA ALA A 44 4.07 -13.95 -5.59
C ALA A 44 5.55 -14.30 -5.28
N GLY A 45 6.36 -14.54 -6.31
CA GLY A 45 7.80 -14.78 -6.15
C GLY A 45 8.56 -13.57 -5.59
N GLN A 46 8.17 -12.36 -5.96
CA GLN A 46 8.73 -11.13 -5.37
C GLN A 46 8.32 -10.99 -3.90
N ILE A 47 7.05 -11.21 -3.58
CA ILE A 47 6.54 -11.21 -2.19
C ILE A 47 7.31 -12.20 -1.33
N MET A 48 7.52 -13.43 -1.80
CA MET A 48 8.19 -14.48 -1.02
C MET A 48 9.63 -14.16 -0.64
N LYS A 49 10.32 -13.31 -1.43
CA LYS A 49 11.66 -12.81 -1.11
C LYS A 49 11.68 -11.77 0.02
N VAL A 50 10.53 -11.19 0.36
CA VAL A 50 10.38 -10.12 1.37
C VAL A 50 9.26 -10.41 2.37
N LYS A 51 8.83 -11.67 2.51
CA LYS A 51 7.65 -12.10 3.27
C LYS A 51 7.71 -11.72 4.75
N GLU A 52 8.90 -11.57 5.31
CA GLU A 52 9.12 -11.17 6.70
C GLU A 52 8.90 -9.66 6.93
N LEU A 53 8.84 -8.87 5.86
CA LEU A 53 8.72 -7.40 5.91
C LEU A 53 7.33 -6.91 5.55
N VAL A 54 6.55 -7.71 4.82
CA VAL A 54 5.27 -7.30 4.25
C VAL A 54 4.10 -8.07 4.88
N LYS A 55 2.94 -7.41 4.94
CA LYS A 55 1.65 -8.06 5.15
C LYS A 55 0.95 -8.16 3.79
N VAL A 56 0.41 -9.33 3.48
CA VAL A 56 -0.30 -9.59 2.22
C VAL A 56 -1.72 -10.02 2.53
N GLU A 57 -2.67 -9.40 1.84
CA GLU A 57 -4.08 -9.76 1.87
C GLU A 57 -4.55 -9.95 0.42
N GLU A 58 -5.36 -10.96 0.15
CA GLU A 58 -6.04 -11.09 -1.14
C GLU A 58 -7.34 -10.27 -1.11
N VAL A 59 -7.56 -9.45 -2.15
CA VAL A 59 -8.73 -8.59 -2.27
C VAL A 59 -9.36 -8.72 -3.66
N ALA A 60 -10.67 -8.51 -3.76
CA ALA A 60 -11.38 -8.58 -5.04
C ALA A 60 -10.99 -7.43 -5.99
N GLU A 61 -10.73 -6.24 -5.44
CA GLU A 61 -10.50 -5.01 -6.21
C GLU A 61 -9.27 -4.24 -5.69
N ALA A 62 -8.54 -3.62 -6.62
CA ALA A 62 -7.45 -2.72 -6.28
C ALA A 62 -7.99 -1.31 -6.02
N LYS A 63 -7.69 -0.75 -4.85
CA LYS A 63 -8.08 0.63 -4.54
C LYS A 63 -7.10 1.63 -5.14
N THR A 64 -7.63 2.74 -5.63
CA THR A 64 -6.82 3.89 -6.04
C THR A 64 -6.22 4.61 -4.83
N LYS A 65 -5.24 5.49 -5.07
CA LYS A 65 -4.63 6.29 -3.99
C LYS A 65 -5.66 7.19 -3.31
N ASP A 66 -6.59 7.75 -4.09
CA ASP A 66 -7.58 8.70 -3.60
C ASP A 66 -8.66 7.97 -2.78
N GLU A 67 -9.10 6.78 -3.21
CA GLU A 67 -9.98 5.90 -2.43
C GLU A 67 -9.35 5.49 -1.09
N LEU A 68 -8.07 5.08 -1.09
CA LEU A 68 -7.36 4.78 0.16
C LEU A 68 -7.26 6.01 1.07
N SER A 69 -7.10 7.21 0.50
CA SER A 69 -7.04 8.45 1.26
C SER A 69 -8.40 8.82 1.84
N ALA A 70 -9.47 8.62 1.06
CA ALA A 70 -10.84 8.86 1.48
C ALA A 70 -11.26 7.90 2.60
N GLU A 71 -10.95 6.61 2.48
CA GLU A 71 -11.23 5.60 3.51
C GLU A 71 -10.56 5.91 4.86
N ARG A 72 -9.39 6.57 4.83
CA ARG A 72 -8.67 6.98 6.05
C ARG A 72 -9.15 8.30 6.62
N ARG A 73 -9.93 9.08 5.86
CA ARG A 73 -10.34 10.42 6.27
C ARG A 73 -11.48 10.27 7.28
N PRO A 74 -11.32 10.77 8.51
CA PRO A 74 -12.42 10.79 9.46
C PRO A 74 -13.46 11.82 9.04
N ASP A 75 -14.66 11.70 9.59
CA ASP A 75 -15.70 12.72 9.42
C ASP A 75 -15.19 14.06 9.96
N PRO A 76 -15.38 15.17 9.22
CA PRO A 76 -14.88 16.48 9.63
C PRO A 76 -15.42 16.95 10.98
N GLY A 77 -16.62 16.51 11.38
CA GLY A 77 -17.27 16.90 12.64
C GLY A 77 -17.83 18.33 12.64
N PHE A 78 -17.77 19.05 11.51
CA PHE A 78 -18.38 20.36 11.32
C PHE A 78 -18.92 20.48 9.89
N PHE A 79 -19.88 21.37 9.69
CA PHE A 79 -20.36 21.80 8.38
C PHE A 79 -20.35 23.33 8.30
N ILE A 80 -20.09 23.86 7.11
CA ILE A 80 -20.08 25.32 6.90
C ILE A 80 -21.49 25.73 6.49
N GLU A 81 -22.20 26.45 7.38
CA GLU A 81 -23.59 26.87 7.15
C GLU A 81 -23.74 27.87 6.01
N ARG A 82 -22.87 28.88 5.95
CA ARG A 82 -22.77 29.83 4.84
C ARG A 82 -21.32 30.25 4.65
N ALA A 83 -20.83 30.15 3.42
CA ALA A 83 -19.57 30.77 3.06
C ALA A 83 -19.78 32.29 2.90
N VAL A 84 -18.88 33.09 3.48
CA VAL A 84 -18.86 34.54 3.24
C VAL A 84 -18.39 34.76 1.80
N PRO A 85 -19.11 35.55 0.96
CA PRO A 85 -18.63 35.89 -0.37
C PRO A 85 -17.30 36.64 -0.28
N ARG A 86 -16.34 36.27 -1.13
CA ARG A 86 -15.03 36.91 -1.25
C ARG A 86 -15.14 38.31 -1.85
#